data_AF-A0A2V8ELC2-F1
#
_entry.id   AF-A0A2V8ELC2-F1
#
_cell.length_a   1.000
_cell.length_b   1.000
_cell.length_c   1.000
_cell.angle_alpha   90.00
_cell.angle_beta   90.00
_cell.angle_gamma   90.00
#
_symmetry.space_group_name_H-M   'P 1'
#
loop_
_entity.id
_entity.type
_entity.pdbx_description
1 polymer ?
#
loop_
_entity_poly.entity_id
_entity_poly.type
_entity_poly.pdbx_seq_one_letter_code
_entity_poly.pdbx_strand_id
1 'polypeptide(L)'
;TPIGVIGGIRGVFFAGIGGAWFKNQPTTNPCTGESNTFRFLNSKAENCQVATGVKIGADGSPLQIIDPVTGIANYVLNYAQKPVTGFRLQDGRASYGLGLETFALGFPIHFDWSWRTLFNQGWEDVVFGCTSVASNLQCVNTAADWRKPRFAVWIGYDF
;
A
#
# COMPACT_ATOMS: atom_id res chain seq x y z
N THR A 1 -12.10 -38.86 -24.28
CA THR A 1 -11.36 -38.49 -23.05
C THR A 1 -12.06 -37.32 -22.40
N PRO A 2 -12.35 -37.37 -21.09
CA PRO A 2 -13.32 -36.48 -20.45
C PRO A 2 -12.65 -35.13 -20.14
N ILE A 3 -12.72 -34.18 -21.07
CA ILE A 3 -12.49 -32.77 -20.81
C ILE A 3 -13.84 -32.12 -21.07
N GLY A 4 -14.57 -31.81 -19.99
CA GLY A 4 -15.85 -31.13 -20.08
C GLY A 4 -15.72 -29.86 -20.91
N VAL A 5 -16.77 -29.60 -21.70
CA VAL A 5 -16.88 -28.49 -22.64
C VAL A 5 -16.35 -27.20 -22.02
N ILE A 6 -15.21 -26.71 -22.52
CA ILE A 6 -14.70 -25.38 -22.18
C ILE A 6 -15.63 -24.39 -22.89
N GLY A 7 -16.32 -23.55 -22.12
CA GLY A 7 -17.18 -22.51 -22.68
C GLY A 7 -16.39 -21.33 -23.22
N GLY A 8 -17.09 -20.39 -23.86
CA GLY A 8 -16.46 -19.21 -24.47
C GLY A 8 -15.61 -18.40 -23.49
N ILE A 9 -14.57 -17.74 -24.02
CA ILE A 9 -13.70 -16.84 -23.25
C ILE A 9 -14.25 -15.41 -23.36
N ARG A 10 -14.35 -14.71 -22.24
CA ARG A 10 -14.77 -13.31 -22.16
C ARG A 10 -13.67 -12.48 -21.50
N GLY A 11 -13.43 -11.28 -22.04
CA GLY A 11 -12.56 -10.29 -21.42
C GLY A 11 -13.37 -9.30 -20.60
N VAL A 12 -12.87 -8.94 -19.42
CA VAL A 12 -13.49 -7.96 -18.52
C VAL A 12 -12.46 -6.89 -18.16
N PHE A 13 -12.89 -5.64 -18.12
CA PHE A 13 -12.14 -4.56 -17.50
C PHE A 13 -12.91 -4.10 -16.26
N PHE A 14 -12.19 -3.93 -15.15
CA PHE A 14 -12.79 -3.48 -13.90
C PHE A 14 -11.93 -2.42 -13.24
N ALA A 15 -12.58 -1.55 -12.49
CA ALA A 15 -11.93 -0.56 -11.64
C ALA A 15 -12.77 -0.32 -10.39
N GLY A 16 -12.08 -0.07 -9.28
CA GLY A 16 -12.69 0.20 -7.99
C GLY A 16 -11.92 1.30 -7.27
N ILE A 17 -12.66 2.11 -6.51
CA ILE A 17 -12.11 3.13 -5.65
C ILE A 17 -12.94 3.18 -4.37
N GLY A 18 -12.27 3.28 -3.23
CA GLY A 18 -12.96 3.30 -1.95
C GLY A 18 -12.06 3.75 -0.82
N GLY A 19 -12.66 4.03 0.31
CA GLY A 19 -11.97 4.40 1.54
C GLY A 19 -12.87 4.08 2.72
N ALA A 20 -12.24 3.75 3.84
CA ALA A 20 -12.94 3.53 5.10
C ALA A 20 -12.15 4.23 6.21
N TRP A 21 -12.86 4.73 7.20
CA TRP A 21 -12.27 5.40 8.35
C TRP A 21 -13.03 5.09 9.61
N PHE A 22 -12.27 4.88 10.69
CA PHE A 22 -12.81 4.68 12.03
C PHE A 22 -12.45 5.86 12.92
N LYS A 23 -13.39 6.28 13.75
CA LYS A 23 -13.15 7.28 14.79
C LYS A 23 -12.07 6.78 15.75
N ASN A 24 -11.10 7.65 16.07
CA ASN A 24 -9.95 7.35 16.94
C ASN A 24 -8.94 6.34 16.37
N GLN A 25 -8.95 6.08 15.06
CA GLN A 25 -7.87 5.32 14.45
C GLN A 25 -6.61 6.20 14.45
N PRO A 26 -5.47 5.74 15.01
CA PRO A 26 -4.23 6.50 15.01
C PRO A 26 -3.67 6.53 13.58
N THR A 27 -4.18 7.47 12.78
CA THR A 27 -3.64 7.82 11.47
C THR A 27 -2.91 9.14 11.62
N THR A 28 -1.69 9.22 11.12
CA THR A 28 -0.91 10.46 11.07
C THR A 28 -0.53 10.71 9.62
N ASN A 29 -0.88 11.89 9.09
CA ASN A 29 -0.45 12.31 7.78
C ASN A 29 1.07 12.62 7.82
N PRO A 30 1.91 11.90 7.07
CA PRO A 30 3.36 12.11 7.06
C PRO A 30 3.79 13.48 6.50
N CYS A 31 2.90 14.23 5.85
CA CYS A 31 3.20 15.54 5.27
C CYS A 31 2.82 16.71 6.18
N THR A 32 1.67 16.65 6.84
CA THR A 32 1.15 17.76 7.65
C THR A 32 1.19 17.48 9.16
N GLY A 33 1.41 16.22 9.57
CA GLY A 33 1.33 15.81 10.97
C GLY A 33 -0.10 15.78 11.53
N GLU A 34 -1.12 16.03 10.71
CA GLU A 34 -2.52 15.87 11.09
C GLU A 34 -2.74 14.45 11.60
N SER A 35 -3.38 14.32 12.77
CA SER A 35 -3.72 13.03 13.36
C SER A 35 -5.22 12.89 13.54
N ASN A 36 -5.74 11.66 13.44
CA ASN A 36 -7.17 11.35 13.56
C ASN A 36 -8.06 12.07 12.53
N THR A 37 -7.52 12.45 11.37
CA THR A 37 -8.29 13.03 10.26
C THR A 37 -8.35 12.04 9.10
N PHE A 38 -9.44 12.09 8.34
CA PHE A 38 -9.59 11.35 7.09
C PHE A 38 -9.73 12.32 5.93
N ARG A 39 -8.91 12.12 4.90
CA ARG A 39 -8.96 12.84 3.65
C ARG A 39 -8.89 11.83 2.51
N PHE A 40 -10.02 11.64 1.83
CA PHE A 40 -10.09 10.71 0.71
C PHE A 40 -9.16 11.12 -0.46
N LEU A 41 -9.17 12.41 -0.82
CA LEU A 41 -8.42 12.98 -1.96
C LEU A 41 -7.58 14.18 -1.52
N ASN A 42 -6.39 14.29 -2.07
CA ASN A 42 -5.53 15.47 -1.90
C ASN A 42 -4.81 15.76 -3.23
N SER A 43 -4.53 17.03 -3.50
CA SER A 43 -3.74 17.46 -4.66
C SER A 43 -2.67 18.50 -4.31
N LYS A 44 -2.58 18.90 -3.03
CA LYS A 44 -1.69 19.95 -2.56
C LYS A 44 -0.23 19.48 -2.60
N ALA A 45 0.63 20.36 -3.06
CA ALA A 45 2.08 20.16 -3.02
C ALA A 45 2.58 20.28 -1.57
N GLU A 46 3.17 19.21 -1.04
CA GLU A 46 3.62 19.13 0.34
C GLU A 46 4.92 18.32 0.44
N ASN A 47 5.76 18.63 1.43
CA ASN A 47 6.95 17.84 1.74
C ASN A 47 6.61 16.84 2.84
N CYS A 48 6.76 15.56 2.55
CA CYS A 48 6.37 14.47 3.44
C CYS A 48 7.58 13.84 4.11
N GLN A 49 7.44 13.47 5.38
CA GLN A 49 8.43 12.70 6.13
C GLN A 49 8.32 11.22 5.73
N VAL A 50 9.41 10.63 5.27
CA VAL A 50 9.50 9.18 5.04
C VAL A 50 10.61 8.63 5.90
N ALA A 51 10.32 7.62 6.72
CA ALA A 51 11.35 6.94 7.48
C ALA A 51 12.32 6.24 6.52
N THR A 52 13.62 6.38 6.75
CA THR A 52 14.68 5.78 5.91
C THR A 52 15.47 4.70 6.65
N GLY A 53 15.41 4.68 7.97
CA GLY A 53 16.06 3.67 8.81
C GLY A 53 16.12 4.10 10.26
N VAL A 54 17.02 3.51 11.03
CA VAL A 54 17.31 3.92 12.40
C VAL A 54 18.37 5.01 12.41
N LYS A 55 18.21 6.00 13.28
CA LYS A 55 19.19 7.06 13.49
C LYS A 55 20.41 6.48 14.23
N ILE A 56 21.59 6.70 13.68
CA ILE A 56 22.86 6.26 14.26
C ILE A 56 23.50 7.43 15.03
N GLY A 57 24.03 7.14 16.22
CA GLY A 57 24.74 8.09 17.06
C GLY A 57 26.15 8.39 16.53
N ALA A 58 26.81 9.38 17.14
CA ALA A 58 28.19 9.74 16.80
C ALA A 58 29.20 8.61 17.09
N ASP A 59 28.81 7.66 17.94
CA ASP A 59 29.55 6.46 18.33
C ASP A 59 29.34 5.26 17.39
N GLY A 60 28.49 5.41 16.36
CA GLY A 60 28.17 4.33 15.43
C GLY A 60 27.09 3.35 15.93
N SER A 61 26.54 3.59 17.13
CA SER A 61 25.47 2.77 17.70
C SER A 61 24.09 3.28 17.31
N PRO A 62 23.06 2.42 17.19
CA PRO A 62 21.69 2.88 16.97
C PRO A 62 21.18 3.66 18.18
N LEU A 63 20.62 4.85 17.94
CA LEU A 63 20.00 5.64 18.99
C LEU A 63 18.70 4.98 19.44
N GLN A 64 18.58 4.79 20.74
CA GLN A 64 17.40 4.25 21.39
C GLN A 64 16.85 5.27 22.39
N ILE A 65 15.53 5.38 22.45
CA ILE A 65 14.81 6.08 23.51
C ILE A 65 14.26 5.01 24.43
N ILE A 66 14.62 5.12 25.71
CA ILE A 66 14.05 4.28 26.77
C ILE A 66 12.73 4.92 27.17
N ASP A 67 11.64 4.19 27.00
CA ASP A 67 10.34 4.62 27.51
C ASP A 67 10.42 4.65 29.06
N PRO A 68 10.21 5.83 29.69
CA PRO A 68 10.34 5.97 31.13
C PRO A 68 9.27 5.22 31.93
N VAL A 69 8.17 4.79 31.31
CA VAL A 69 7.08 4.06 31.97
C VAL A 69 7.30 2.55 31.87
N THR A 70 7.74 2.05 30.72
CA THR A 70 7.87 0.61 30.46
C THR A 70 9.31 0.09 30.55
N GLY A 71 10.31 0.97 30.54
CA GLY A 71 11.73 0.60 30.51
C GLY A 71 12.18 -0.01 29.19
N ILE A 72 11.32 -0.04 28.17
CA ILE A 72 11.62 -0.64 26.86
C ILE A 72 12.43 0.34 26.02
N ALA A 73 13.53 -0.14 25.44
CA ALA A 73 14.33 0.62 24.49
C ALA A 73 13.73 0.54 23.08
N ASN A 74 13.28 1.67 22.55
CA ASN A 74 12.75 1.81 21.19
C ASN A 74 13.75 2.55 20.30
N TYR A 75 13.95 2.07 19.08
CA TYR A 75 14.82 2.74 18.12
C TYR A 75 14.25 4.07 17.64
N VAL A 76 15.11 5.07 17.53
CA VAL A 76 14.76 6.36 16.91
C VAL A 76 14.86 6.24 15.40
N LEU A 77 13.78 6.53 14.69
CA LEU A 77 13.78 6.52 13.23
C LEU A 77 14.45 7.78 12.66
N ASN A 78 15.17 7.60 11.56
CA ASN A 78 15.66 8.65 10.68
C ASN A 78 14.62 8.93 9.58
N TYR A 79 14.45 10.20 9.24
CA TYR A 79 13.46 10.63 8.25
C TYR A 79 14.12 11.44 7.13
N ALA A 80 13.61 11.28 5.91
CA ALA A 80 13.94 12.11 4.76
C ALA A 80 12.70 12.89 4.30
N GLN A 81 12.91 14.08 3.73
CA GLN A 81 11.86 14.83 3.05
C GLN A 81 11.65 14.26 1.65
N LYS A 82 10.40 13.97 1.30
CA LYS A 82 10.01 13.65 -0.07
C LYS A 82 8.90 14.61 -0.53
N PRO A 83 9.14 15.44 -1.57
CA PRO A 83 8.10 16.30 -2.12
C PRO A 83 7.05 15.44 -2.83
N VAL A 84 5.77 15.69 -2.54
CA VAL A 84 4.64 15.06 -3.22
C VAL A 84 3.72 16.14 -3.76
N THR A 85 3.51 16.10 -5.07
CA THR A 85 2.67 17.07 -5.80
C THR A 85 1.63 16.34 -6.63
N GLY A 86 0.55 17.03 -6.97
CA GLY A 86 -0.52 16.49 -7.81
C GLY A 86 -1.51 15.63 -7.05
N PHE A 87 -2.54 15.22 -7.79
CA PHE A 87 -3.66 14.41 -7.32
C PHE A 87 -3.19 13.09 -6.72
N ARG A 88 -3.79 12.69 -5.59
CA ARG A 88 -3.53 11.45 -4.86
C ARG A 88 -4.71 11.03 -3.99
N LEU A 89 -4.85 9.72 -3.79
CA LEU A 89 -5.68 9.16 -2.72
C LEU A 89 -4.87 9.13 -1.43
N GLN A 90 -5.12 10.08 -0.54
CA GLN A 90 -4.40 10.15 0.73
C GLN A 90 -4.81 8.97 1.62
N ASP A 91 -6.09 8.89 1.98
CA ASP A 91 -6.64 7.81 2.80
C ASP A 91 -7.55 6.85 2.02
N GLY A 92 -7.77 7.13 0.72
CA GLY A 92 -8.44 6.21 -0.20
C GLY A 92 -7.52 5.14 -0.77
N ARG A 93 -8.10 4.13 -1.41
CA ARG A 93 -7.41 3.12 -2.22
C ARG A 93 -8.16 2.94 -3.54
N ALA A 94 -7.41 2.70 -4.61
CA ALA A 94 -7.97 2.32 -5.90
C ALA A 94 -7.27 1.09 -6.46
N SER A 95 -7.99 0.39 -7.33
CA SER A 95 -7.43 -0.65 -8.18
C SER A 95 -8.12 -0.66 -9.53
N TYR A 96 -7.41 -1.15 -10.54
CA TYR A 96 -7.97 -1.44 -11.85
C TYR A 96 -7.38 -2.76 -12.35
N GLY A 97 -8.03 -3.38 -13.31
CA GLY A 97 -7.61 -4.69 -13.77
C GLY A 97 -8.26 -5.18 -15.05
N LEU A 98 -7.72 -6.29 -15.51
CA LEU A 98 -8.20 -7.05 -16.65
C LEU A 98 -8.45 -8.47 -16.19
N GLY A 99 -9.61 -8.99 -16.56
CA GLY A 99 -10.03 -10.36 -16.26
C GLY A 99 -10.26 -11.15 -17.54
N LEU A 100 -10.03 -12.45 -17.46
CA LEU A 100 -10.54 -13.43 -18.42
C LEU A 100 -11.48 -14.39 -17.70
N GLU A 101 -12.68 -14.52 -18.22
CA GLU A 101 -13.68 -15.47 -17.71
C GLU A 101 -13.90 -16.57 -18.75
N THR A 102 -13.91 -17.82 -18.30
CA THR A 102 -14.28 -18.98 -19.11
C THR A 102 -15.16 -19.92 -18.29
N PHE A 103 -15.77 -20.91 -18.94
CA PHE A 103 -16.54 -21.93 -18.24
C PHE A 103 -15.83 -23.26 -18.37
N ALA A 104 -15.66 -23.99 -17.26
CA ALA A 104 -15.25 -25.38 -17.30
C ALA A 104 -16.17 -26.21 -16.41
N LEU A 105 -16.64 -27.35 -16.92
CA LEU A 105 -17.50 -28.29 -16.17
C LEU A 105 -18.78 -27.64 -15.59
N GLY A 106 -19.30 -26.60 -16.26
CA GLY A 106 -20.51 -25.90 -15.81
C GLY A 106 -20.27 -24.83 -14.74
N PHE A 107 -19.02 -24.52 -14.40
CA PHE A 107 -18.67 -23.43 -13.49
C PHE A 107 -17.90 -22.31 -14.19
N PRO A 108 -18.22 -21.04 -13.92
CA PRO A 108 -17.40 -19.91 -14.35
C PRO A 108 -16.07 -19.90 -13.59
N ILE A 109 -14.98 -19.76 -14.33
CA ILE A 109 -13.61 -19.60 -13.83
C ILE A 109 -13.11 -18.23 -14.27
N HIS A 110 -12.56 -17.49 -13.32
CA HIS A 110 -12.04 -16.14 -13.50
C HIS A 110 -10.53 -16.12 -13.33
N PHE A 111 -9.86 -15.38 -14.20
CA PHE A 111 -8.44 -15.15 -14.20
C PHE A 111 -8.19 -13.64 -14.21
N ASP A 112 -7.80 -13.08 -13.08
CA ASP A 112 -7.78 -11.63 -12.88
C ASP A 112 -6.37 -11.12 -12.64
N TRP A 113 -5.98 -10.10 -13.40
CA TRP A 113 -4.81 -9.27 -13.12
C TRP A 113 -5.28 -7.92 -12.60
N SER A 114 -4.82 -7.56 -11.40
CA SER A 114 -5.17 -6.30 -10.74
C SER A 114 -3.93 -5.49 -10.39
N TRP A 115 -4.01 -4.19 -10.65
CA TRP A 115 -3.05 -3.19 -10.25
C TRP A 115 -3.65 -2.30 -9.19
N ARG A 116 -2.85 -1.98 -8.18
CA ARG A 116 -3.23 -1.07 -7.10
C ARG A 116 -2.64 0.29 -7.39
N THR A 117 -3.39 1.34 -7.07
CA THR A 117 -2.91 2.71 -7.26
C THR A 117 -3.48 3.65 -6.21
N LEU A 118 -2.69 4.67 -5.87
CA LEU A 118 -3.15 5.86 -5.17
C LEU A 118 -3.20 7.08 -6.11
N PHE A 119 -3.12 6.84 -7.42
CA PHE A 119 -2.99 7.82 -8.50
C PHE A 119 -1.74 8.71 -8.43
N ASN A 120 -0.77 8.39 -7.58
CA ASN A 120 0.44 9.18 -7.41
C ASN A 120 1.61 8.33 -6.92
N GLN A 121 2.64 8.20 -7.75
CA GLN A 121 3.81 7.41 -7.43
C GLN A 121 4.61 8.00 -6.26
N GLY A 122 4.74 9.32 -6.18
CA GLY A 122 5.43 10.00 -5.09
C GLY A 122 4.74 9.74 -3.75
N TRP A 123 3.41 9.76 -3.72
CA TRP A 123 2.63 9.42 -2.54
C TRP A 123 2.74 7.96 -2.13
N GLU A 124 2.66 7.04 -3.09
CA GLU A 124 2.86 5.61 -2.85
C GLU A 124 4.25 5.33 -2.26
N ASP A 125 5.29 6.04 -2.72
CA ASP A 125 6.62 5.92 -2.13
C ASP A 125 6.74 6.49 -0.71
N VAL A 126 5.85 7.40 -0.32
CA VAL A 126 5.78 7.91 1.05
C VAL A 126 5.08 6.88 1.94
N VAL A 127 3.89 6.40 1.52
CA VAL A 127 3.07 5.44 2.28
C VAL A 127 3.77 4.10 2.46
N PHE A 128 4.45 3.61 1.42
CA PHE A 128 5.12 2.31 1.41
C PHE A 128 6.65 2.43 1.45
N GLY A 129 7.17 3.61 1.78
CA GLY A 129 8.60 3.88 1.84
C GLY A 129 9.33 3.17 2.98
N CYS A 130 8.63 2.89 4.08
CA CYS A 130 9.13 2.10 5.20
C CYS A 130 8.00 1.30 5.84
N THR A 131 7.90 0.01 5.51
CA THR A 131 6.92 -0.89 6.12
C THR A 131 7.47 -1.65 7.32
N SER A 132 8.79 -1.82 7.37
CA SER A 132 9.52 -2.40 8.48
C SER A 132 10.97 -1.94 8.46
N VAL A 133 11.71 -2.21 9.53
CA VAL A 133 13.15 -1.99 9.62
C VAL A 133 13.85 -3.35 9.54
N ALA A 134 14.79 -3.50 8.61
CA ALA A 134 15.57 -4.71 8.43
C ALA A 134 16.68 -4.82 9.49
N SER A 135 17.32 -6.00 9.58
CA SER A 135 18.42 -6.25 10.54
C SER A 135 19.64 -5.36 10.34
N ASN A 136 19.81 -4.79 9.14
CA ASN A 136 20.84 -3.79 8.83
C ASN A 136 20.43 -2.35 9.20
N LEU A 137 19.36 -2.19 9.98
CA LEU A 137 18.84 -0.92 10.48
C LEU A 137 18.33 0.04 9.39
N GLN A 138 18.10 -0.45 8.17
CA GLN A 138 17.51 0.31 7.07
C GLN A 138 16.02 0.02 6.94
N CYS A 139 15.25 0.99 6.46
CA CYS A 139 13.84 0.79 6.14
C CYS A 139 13.68 -0.13 4.91
N VAL A 140 12.72 -1.05 5.00
CA VAL A 140 12.28 -1.87 3.88
C VAL A 140 11.24 -1.09 3.08
N ASN A 141 11.65 -0.63 1.90
CA ASN A 141 10.76 0.02 0.95
C ASN A 141 10.03 -1.02 0.11
N THR A 142 8.70 -1.01 0.16
CA THR A 142 7.84 -1.96 -0.58
C THR A 142 6.95 -1.24 -1.60
N ALA A 143 7.24 0.02 -1.93
CA ALA A 143 6.42 0.79 -2.86
C ALA A 143 6.46 0.21 -4.29
N ALA A 144 7.63 -0.29 -4.72
CA ALA A 144 7.74 -0.99 -6.00
C ALA A 144 6.96 -2.31 -6.00
N ASP A 145 7.02 -3.07 -4.90
CA ASP A 145 6.28 -4.32 -4.76
C ASP A 145 4.77 -4.09 -4.72
N TRP A 146 4.31 -3.01 -4.08
CA TRP A 146 2.91 -2.61 -4.02
C TRP A 146 2.29 -2.41 -5.41
N ARG A 147 3.07 -1.88 -6.37
CA ARG A 147 2.64 -1.58 -7.74
C ARG A 147 2.65 -2.79 -8.66
N LYS A 148 3.24 -3.91 -8.24
CA LYS A 148 3.28 -5.13 -9.05
C LYS A 148 1.85 -5.65 -9.28
N PRO A 149 1.53 -6.15 -10.49
CA PRO A 149 0.25 -6.78 -10.73
C PRO A 149 0.06 -7.98 -9.82
N ARG A 150 -1.16 -8.19 -9.33
CA ARG A 150 -1.56 -9.41 -8.63
C ARG A 150 -2.45 -10.23 -9.52
N PHE A 151 -2.08 -11.50 -9.66
CA PHE A 151 -2.87 -12.50 -10.35
C PHE A 151 -3.70 -13.29 -9.34
N ALA A 152 -4.98 -13.49 -9.64
CA ALA A 152 -5.89 -14.34 -8.87
C ALA A 152 -6.69 -15.23 -9.81
N VAL A 153 -7.00 -16.44 -9.33
CA VAL A 153 -7.92 -17.37 -10.00
C VAL A 153 -8.98 -17.77 -9.00
N TRP A 154 -10.24 -17.69 -9.40
CA TRP A 154 -11.36 -18.12 -8.56
C TRP A 154 -12.50 -18.67 -9.41
N ILE A 155 -13.38 -19.43 -8.77
CA ILE A 155 -14.50 -20.14 -9.41
C ILE A 155 -15.77 -19.73 -8.70
N GLY A 156 -16.73 -19.15 -9.42
CA GLY A 156 -17.97 -18.70 -8.84
C GLY A 156 -18.75 -17.74 -9.73
N TYR A 157 -20.05 -17.63 -9.44
CA TYR A 157 -20.99 -16.86 -10.23
C TYR A 157 -21.05 -15.36 -9.86
N ASP A 158 -20.33 -14.94 -8.81
CA ASP A 158 -20.43 -13.59 -8.22
C ASP A 158 -19.10 -12.85 -8.30
N PHE A 159 -19.11 -11.62 -8.82
CA PHE A 159 -17.97 -10.82 -9.30
C PHE A 159 -17.46 -9.74 -8.33
#